data_AF-A0A3D0THP2-F1
#
_entry.id   AF-A0A3D0THP2-F1
#
_cell.length_a   1.000
_cell.length_b   1.000
_cell.length_c   1.000
_cell.angle_alpha   90.00
_cell.angle_beta   90.00
_cell.angle_gamma   90.00
#
_symmetry.space_group_name_H-M   'P 1'
#
loop_
_entity.id
_entity.type
_entity.pdbx_description
1 polymer ?
#
loop_
_entity_poly.entity_id
_entity_poly.type
_entity_poly.pdbx_seq_one_letter_code
_entity_poly.pdbx_strand_id
1 'polypeptide(L)' 'ITEQLRMILQSSQTKFSKIFIGYADCGTGGKIDSLLDEFDVQRLPGAHCYEFFTGKQTFAEIMEEEIGSYFLTDFLV' A
#
# COMPACT_ATOMS: atom_id res chain seq x y z
N ILE A 1 -4.62 7.22 7.90
CA ILE A 1 -4.33 5.77 7.93
C ILE A 1 -3.14 5.41 8.81
N THR A 2 -1.98 6.09 8.70
CA THR A 2 -0.73 5.76 9.41
C THR A 2 -0.86 5.67 10.94
N GLU A 3 -1.51 6.65 11.60
CA GLU A 3 -1.71 6.61 13.06
C GLU A 3 -2.56 5.43 13.53
N GLN A 4 -3.65 5.13 12.81
CA GLN A 4 -4.51 3.99 13.11
C GLN A 4 -3.77 2.66 12.92
N LEU A 5 -2.94 2.57 11.87
CA LEU A 5 -2.11 1.42 11.59
C LEU A 5 -1.10 1.17 12.73
N ARG A 6 -0.46 2.21 13.25
CA ARG A 6 0.46 2.10 14.39
C ARG A 6 -0.22 1.49 15.61
N MET A 7 -1.41 1.98 15.98
CA MET A 7 -2.17 1.46 17.13
C MET A 7 -2.52 -0.03 16.95
N ILE A 8 -2.94 -0.42 15.74
CA ILE A 8 -3.28 -1.82 15.44
C ILE A 8 -2.03 -2.71 15.56
N LEU A 9 -0.90 -2.29 14.99
CA LEU A 9 0.36 -3.05 15.05
C LEU A 9 0.85 -3.24 16.48
N GLN A 10 0.84 -2.19 17.30
CA GLN A 10 1.21 -2.28 18.72
C GLN A 10 0.36 -3.30 19.49
N SER A 11 -0.96 -3.34 19.24
CA SER A 11 -1.86 -4.27 19.92
C SER A 11 -1.84 -5.71 19.37
N SER A 12 -1.25 -5.90 18.18
CA SER A 12 -1.26 -7.18 17.45
C SER A 12 0.05 -7.95 17.59
N GLN A 13 1.17 -7.28 17.87
CA GLN A 13 2.49 -7.92 18.01
C GLN A 13 2.53 -9.04 19.06
N THR A 14 1.72 -8.95 20.11
CA THR A 14 1.65 -9.99 21.16
C THR A 14 0.68 -11.13 20.82
N LYS A 15 -0.11 -10.99 19.76
CA LYS A 15 -1.19 -11.91 19.38
C LYS A 15 -0.83 -12.79 18.19
N PHE A 16 0.01 -12.30 17.29
CA PHE A 16 0.36 -12.99 16.05
C PHE A 16 1.86 -13.07 15.88
N SER A 17 2.35 -14.22 15.41
CA SER A 17 3.77 -14.43 15.12
C SER A 17 4.26 -13.73 13.86
N LYS A 18 3.35 -13.42 12.92
CA LYS A 18 3.61 -12.68 11.68
C LYS A 18 2.41 -11.82 11.33
N ILE A 19 2.68 -10.62 10.83
CA ILE A 19 1.67 -9.65 10.39
C ILE A 19 2.04 -9.20 8.98
N PHE A 20 1.02 -9.06 8.12
CA PHE A 20 1.15 -8.54 6.76
C PHE A 20 0.06 -7.51 6.51
N ILE A 21 0.37 -6.47 5.76
CA ILE A 21 -0.57 -5.41 5.41
C ILE A 21 -1.10 -5.61 3.99
N GLY A 22 -2.40 -5.92 3.89
CA GLY A 22 -3.14 -6.04 2.62
C GLY A 22 -3.52 -4.70 1.99
N TYR A 23 -2.66 -3.68 2.12
CA TYR A 23 -2.91 -2.32 1.63
C TYR A 23 -1.64 -1.79 0.96
N ALA A 24 -1.80 -1.16 -0.21
CA ALA A 24 -0.72 -0.46 -0.92
C ALA A 24 -0.40 0.89 -0.23
N ASP A 25 0.47 1.73 -0.81
CA ASP A 25 0.70 3.06 -0.22
C ASP A 25 -0.51 4.00 -0.36
N CYS A 26 -1.27 3.86 -1.45
CA CYS A 26 -2.50 4.57 -1.80
C CYS A 26 -2.53 6.06 -1.41
N GLY A 27 -1.46 6.79 -1.76
CA GLY A 27 -1.39 8.24 -1.58
C GLY A 27 -0.83 8.71 -0.24
N THR A 28 -0.26 7.82 0.60
CA THR A 28 0.47 8.30 1.80
C THR A 28 1.87 8.82 1.52
N GLY A 29 2.41 8.58 0.32
CA GLY A 29 3.73 9.05 -0.10
C GLY A 29 4.86 8.33 0.61
N GLY A 30 4.69 7.04 0.91
CA GLY A 30 5.69 6.22 1.61
C GLY A 30 5.67 6.33 3.14
N LYS A 31 4.70 7.05 3.72
CA LYS A 31 4.54 7.13 5.19
C LYS A 31 4.17 5.78 5.79
N ILE A 32 3.42 4.94 5.06
CA ILE A 32 3.16 3.57 5.48
C ILE A 32 4.48 2.78 5.54
N ASP A 33 5.32 2.85 4.50
CA ASP A 33 6.61 2.14 4.47
C ASP A 33 7.49 2.54 5.66
N SER A 34 7.62 3.85 5.90
CA SER A 34 8.41 4.39 7.02
C SER A 34 7.91 3.87 8.37
N LEU A 35 6.60 3.73 8.55
CA LEU A 35 6.02 3.16 9.76
C LEU A 35 6.31 1.65 9.84
N LEU A 36 6.13 0.91 8.75
CA LEU A 36 6.25 -0.55 8.76
C LEU A 36 7.68 -1.03 9.00
N ASP A 37 8.68 -0.25 8.59
CA ASP A 37 10.10 -0.49 8.88
C ASP A 37 10.36 -0.54 10.41
N GLU A 38 9.64 0.24 11.21
CA GLU A 38 9.76 0.21 12.68
C GLU A 38 9.24 -1.10 13.30
N PHE A 39 8.37 -1.84 12.58
CA PHE A 39 7.68 -3.03 13.07
C PHE A 39 8.12 -4.33 12.39
N ASP A 40 9.06 -4.26 11.43
CA ASP A 40 9.47 -5.39 10.58
C ASP A 40 8.26 -6.09 9.90
N VAL A 41 7.33 -5.27 9.38
CA VAL A 41 6.10 -5.74 8.75
C VAL A 41 6.12 -5.47 7.26
N GLN A 42 5.68 -6.46 6.47
CA GLN A 42 5.59 -6.32 5.02
C GLN A 42 4.17 -5.92 4.58
N ARG A 43 4.07 -5.23 3.44
CA ARG A 43 2.80 -4.88 2.79
C ARG A 43 2.71 -5.34 1.35
N LEU A 44 1.51 -5.28 0.79
CA LEU A 44 1.32 -5.39 -0.66
C LEU A 44 2.11 -4.29 -1.38
N PRO A 45 2.82 -4.62 -2.47
CA PRO A 45 3.62 -3.66 -3.23
C PRO A 45 2.74 -2.70 -4.04
N GLY A 46 3.38 -1.67 -4.60
CA GLY A 46 2.74 -0.70 -5.49
C GLY A 46 2.16 0.52 -4.76
N ALA A 47 1.80 1.52 -5.56
CA ALA A 47 1.25 2.79 -5.13
C ALA A 47 -0.27 2.73 -4.93
N HIS A 48 -0.99 1.86 -5.64
CA HIS A 48 -2.45 1.72 -5.53
C HIS A 48 -2.93 0.38 -6.10
N CYS A 49 -4.25 0.13 -6.00
CA CYS A 49 -4.85 -1.14 -6.40
C CYS A 49 -4.57 -1.53 -7.86
N TYR A 50 -4.66 -0.57 -8.79
CA TYR A 50 -4.40 -0.85 -10.21
C TYR A 50 -2.99 -1.39 -10.47
N GLU A 51 -1.95 -0.83 -9.84
CA GLU A 51 -0.57 -1.27 -10.07
C GLU A 51 -0.34 -2.68 -9.52
N PHE A 52 -0.83 -2.96 -8.31
CA PHE A 52 -0.60 -4.29 -7.74
C PHE A 52 -1.42 -5.38 -8.46
N PHE A 53 -2.67 -5.09 -8.87
CA PHE A 53 -3.50 -6.08 -9.56
C PHE A 53 -3.03 -6.34 -10.99
N THR A 54 -2.58 -5.29 -11.69
CA THR A 54 -2.05 -5.41 -13.05
C THR A 54 -0.64 -5.99 -13.07
N GLY A 55 0.10 -5.83 -11.96
CA GLY A 55 1.51 -6.13 -11.86
C GLY A 55 2.35 -4.92 -12.28
N LYS A 56 3.44 -4.66 -11.55
CA LYS A 56 4.27 -3.46 -11.69
C LYS A 56 4.80 -3.24 -13.10
N GLN A 57 5.26 -4.30 -13.76
CA GLN A 57 5.82 -4.20 -15.11
C GLN A 57 4.76 -3.82 -16.13
N THR A 58 3.68 -4.59 -16.21
CA THR A 58 2.56 -4.33 -17.13
C THR A 58 1.94 -2.96 -16.87
N PHE A 59 1.83 -2.54 -15.60
CA PHE A 59 1.35 -1.21 -15.27
C PHE A 59 2.27 -0.10 -15.80
N ALA A 60 3.59 -0.27 -15.70
CA ALA A 60 4.56 0.68 -16.25
C ALA A 60 4.45 0.79 -17.78
N GLU A 61 4.30 -0.33 -18.48
CA GLU A 61 4.11 -0.38 -19.93
C GLU A 61 2.85 0.41 -20.35
N ILE A 62 1.71 0.21 -19.68
CA ILE A 62 0.46 0.95 -19.94
C ILE A 62 0.65 2.46 -19.71
N MET A 63 1.39 2.84 -18.66
CA MET A 63 1.64 4.26 -18.34
C MET A 63 2.57 4.95 -19.32
N GLU A 64 3.49 4.22 -19.95
CA GLU A 64 4.33 4.74 -21.02
C GLU A 64 3.55 4.93 -22.32
N GLU A 65 2.61 4.02 -22.64
CA GLU A 65 1.78 4.12 -23.83
C GLU A 65 0.73 5.25 -23.73
N GLU A 66 0.17 5.46 -22.54
CA GLU A 66 -0.98 6.36 -22.32
C GLU A 66 -0.65 7.50 -21.35
N ILE A 67 0.38 8.31 -21.68
CA ILE A 67 0.82 9.45 -20.87
C ILE A 67 -0.33 10.44 -20.65
N GLY A 68 -0.60 10.77 -19.38
CA GLY A 68 -1.68 11.67 -19.00
C GLY A 68 -3.00 10.97 -18.65
N SER A 69 -3.02 9.63 -18.66
CA SER A 69 -4.09 8.85 -18.06
C SER A 69 -4.12 9.00 -16.54
N TYR A 70 -5.32 9.19 -15.98
CA TYR A 70 -5.54 9.28 -14.54
C TYR A 70 -6.41 8.12 -14.07
N PHE A 71 -5.93 7.40 -13.06
CA PHE A 71 -6.72 6.39 -12.36
C PHE A 71 -7.50 7.04 -11.22
N LEU A 72 -8.82 7.10 -11.38
CA LEU A 72 -9.73 7.52 -10.33
C LEU A 72 -10.41 6.28 -9.75
N THR A 73 -10.06 5.93 -8.52
CA THR A 73 -10.91 5.04 -7.72
C THR A 73 -11.97 5.90 -7.06
N ASP A 74 -13.23 5.51 -7.20
CA ASP A 74 -14.27 6.07 -6.33
C ASP A 74 -13.95 5.68 -4.88
N PHE A 75 -13.61 6.69 -4.07
CA PHE A 75 -13.23 6.53 -2.66
C PHE A 75 -14.41 6.84 -1.73
N LEU A 76 -15.65 6.77 -2.22
CA LEU A 76 -16.81 7.22 -1.49
C LEU A 76 -17.86 6.11 -1.34
N VAL A 77 -17.92 5.56 -0.13
CA VAL A 77 -19.16 5.03 0.46
C VAL A 77 -19.47 5.84 1.70
#